data_AF-A0A920F3F7-F1
#
_entry.id   AF-A0A920F3F7-F1
#
_cell.length_a   1.000
_cell.length_b   1.000
_cell.length_c   1.000
_cell.angle_alpha   90.00
_cell.angle_beta   90.00
_cell.angle_gamma   90.00
#
_symmetry.space_group_name_H-M   'P 1'
#
loop_
_entity.id
_entity.type
_entity.pdbx_description
1 polymer ?
#
loop_
_entity_poly.entity_id
_entity_poly.type
_entity_poly.pdbx_seq_one_letter_code
_entity_poly.pdbx_strand_id
1 'polypeptide(L)'
;MNRKFVYYIIFAISFLLFSIVQDYIRPNYDGANGIIIYLLGVAPNFLPGIGLPALLYVVIPEVSKPNSSLFKNRLYWSVGISISGLIANEFITIFTPGRGVFDWNDILWTIIGAGLFTLTHKKFSNTT
;
A
#
# COMPACT_ATOMS: atom_id res chain seq x y z
N MET A 1 -4.55 19.67 13.37
CA MET A 1 -4.47 19.21 11.96
C MET A 1 -5.61 18.22 11.72
N ASN A 2 -6.41 18.37 10.67
CA ASN A 2 -7.51 17.44 10.37
C ASN A 2 -6.93 16.02 10.24
N ARG A 3 -7.44 15.03 10.99
CA ARG A 3 -6.93 13.64 10.97
C ARG A 3 -6.84 13.05 9.56
N LYS A 4 -7.72 13.50 8.65
CA LYS A 4 -7.68 13.14 7.21
C LYS A 4 -6.34 13.50 6.54
N PHE A 5 -5.73 14.62 6.93
CA PHE A 5 -4.49 15.12 6.31
C PHE A 5 -3.30 14.17 6.50
N VAL A 6 -3.22 13.49 7.66
CA VAL A 6 -2.17 12.49 7.92
C VAL A 6 -2.25 11.34 6.93
N TYR A 7 -3.45 10.83 6.65
CA TYR A 7 -3.65 9.75 5.69
C TYR A 7 -3.37 10.18 4.24
N TYR A 8 -3.69 11.41 3.87
CA TYR A 8 -3.29 11.96 2.58
C TYR A 8 -1.77 12.08 2.44
N ILE A 9 -1.07 12.51 3.50
CA ILE A 9 0.41 12.54 3.51
C ILE A 9 0.98 11.12 3.36
N ILE A 10 0.46 10.16 4.13
CA ILE A 10 0.90 8.75 4.04
C ILE A 10 0.74 8.24 2.60
N PHE A 11 -0.43 8.47 1.99
CA PHE A 11 -0.67 8.10 0.59
C PHE A 11 0.31 8.80 -0.37
N ALA A 12 0.47 10.12 -0.25
CA ALA A 12 1.34 10.89 -1.14
C ALA A 12 2.80 10.44 -1.06
N ILE A 13 3.31 10.22 0.16
CA ILE A 13 4.67 9.71 0.36
C ILE A 13 4.81 8.30 -0.22
N SER A 14 3.89 7.38 0.10
CA SER A 14 3.92 6.03 -0.45
C SER A 14 3.90 6.03 -1.99
N PHE A 15 3.06 6.86 -2.59
CA PHE A 15 2.92 6.96 -4.04
C PHE A 15 4.17 7.55 -4.71
N LEU A 16 4.71 8.64 -4.18
CA LEU A 16 5.93 9.26 -4.72
C LEU A 16 7.14 8.34 -4.57
N LEU A 17 7.30 7.70 -3.41
CA LEU A 17 8.37 6.75 -3.19
C LEU A 17 8.24 5.52 -4.09
N PHE A 18 7.03 5.05 -4.35
CA PHE A 18 6.81 3.93 -5.27
C PHE A 18 7.40 4.25 -6.65
N SER A 19 7.01 5.38 -7.25
CA SER A 19 7.52 5.78 -8.57
C SER A 19 9.03 6.04 -8.55
N ILE A 20 9.54 6.70 -7.51
CA ILE A 20 10.99 6.94 -7.38
C ILE A 20 11.76 5.61 -7.30
N VAL A 21 11.30 4.67 -6.48
CA VAL A 21 11.98 3.38 -6.31
C VAL A 21 11.90 2.56 -7.59
N GLN A 22 10.71 2.44 -8.19
CA GLN A 22 10.47 1.57 -9.33
C GLN A 22 11.13 2.10 -10.62
N ASP A 23 11.04 3.40 -10.88
CA ASP A 23 11.42 3.98 -12.17
C ASP A 23 12.85 4.55 -12.17
N TYR A 24 13.36 4.95 -10.99
CA TYR A 24 14.66 5.62 -10.89
C TYR A 24 15.68 4.84 -10.08
N ILE A 25 15.37 4.39 -8.86
CA ILE A 25 16.41 3.78 -8.00
C ILE A 25 16.71 2.35 -8.45
N ARG A 26 15.68 1.50 -8.55
CA ARG A 26 15.83 0.07 -8.86
C ARG A 26 16.51 -0.17 -10.21
N PRO A 27 16.16 0.50 -11.32
CA PRO A 27 16.80 0.25 -12.62
C PRO A 27 18.25 0.73 -12.70
N ASN A 28 18.64 1.69 -11.86
CA ASN A 28 19.98 2.32 -11.88
C ASN A 28 20.90 1.82 -10.76
N TYR A 29 20.46 0.86 -9.95
CA TYR A 29 21.28 0.29 -8.89
C TYR A 29 22.25 -0.76 -9.46
N ASP A 30 23.54 -0.64 -9.13
CA ASP A 30 24.64 -1.46 -9.66
C ASP A 30 24.67 -2.91 -9.15
N GLY A 31 23.83 -3.23 -8.17
CA GLY A 31 23.73 -4.56 -7.59
C GLY A 31 24.85 -4.91 -6.61
N ALA A 32 25.63 -3.95 -6.13
CA ALA A 32 26.79 -4.20 -5.25
C ALA A 32 26.43 -4.87 -3.92
N ASN A 33 25.21 -4.68 -3.42
CA ASN A 33 24.72 -5.23 -2.15
C ASN A 33 23.36 -5.94 -2.30
N GLY A 34 23.33 -7.24 -2.01
CA GLY A 34 22.13 -8.08 -2.12
C GLY A 34 20.99 -7.70 -1.17
N ILE A 35 21.28 -7.11 -0.01
CA ILE A 35 20.24 -6.60 0.91
C ILE A 35 19.50 -5.43 0.24
N ILE A 36 20.23 -4.54 -0.42
CA ILE A 36 19.63 -3.41 -1.13
C ILE A 36 18.80 -3.91 -2.31
N ILE A 37 19.28 -4.91 -3.06
CA ILE A 37 18.49 -5.55 -4.13
C ILE A 37 17.16 -6.09 -3.57
N TYR A 38 17.22 -6.81 -2.45
CA TYR A 38 16.02 -7.35 -1.80
C TYR A 38 15.03 -6.25 -1.40
N LEU A 39 15.51 -5.20 -0.71
CA LEU A 39 14.67 -4.09 -0.28
C LEU A 39 14.05 -3.33 -1.46
N LEU A 40 14.83 -3.09 -2.53
CA LEU A 40 14.34 -2.46 -3.76
C LEU A 40 13.36 -3.36 -4.53
N GLY A 41 13.49 -4.67 -4.40
CA GLY A 41 12.57 -5.64 -5.00
C GLY A 41 11.19 -5.59 -4.37
N VAL A 42 11.11 -5.49 -3.04
CA VAL A 42 9.84 -5.58 -2.28
C VAL A 42 9.17 -4.23 -2.02
N ALA A 43 9.94 -3.13 -2.05
CA ALA A 43 9.43 -1.78 -1.81
C ALA A 43 8.25 -1.39 -2.72
N PRO A 44 8.24 -1.73 -4.03
CA PRO A 44 7.12 -1.45 -4.93
C PRO A 44 5.79 -2.06 -4.50
N ASN A 45 5.79 -3.14 -3.70
CA ASN A 45 4.56 -3.78 -3.19
C ASN A 45 4.23 -3.35 -1.76
N PHE A 46 5.25 -3.18 -0.93
CA PHE A 46 5.11 -2.66 0.43
C PHE A 46 4.49 -1.24 0.46
N LEU A 47 4.96 -0.33 -0.42
CA LEU A 47 4.55 1.07 -0.42
C LEU A 47 3.06 1.24 -0.76
N PRO A 48 2.52 0.65 -1.86
CA PRO A 48 1.08 0.64 -2.12
C PRO A 48 0.28 -0.09 -1.03
N GLY A 49 0.84 -1.13 -0.41
CA GLY A 49 0.23 -1.82 0.74
C GLY A 49 -0.06 -0.89 1.91
N ILE A 50 0.69 0.20 2.07
CA ILE A 50 0.43 1.27 3.06
C ILE A 50 -0.45 2.37 2.46
N GLY A 51 -0.11 2.83 1.26
CA GLY A 51 -0.69 4.02 0.66
C GLY A 51 -2.15 3.86 0.25
N LEU A 52 -2.51 2.73 -0.37
CA LEU A 52 -3.88 2.50 -0.86
C LEU A 52 -4.90 2.42 0.29
N PRO A 53 -4.64 1.69 1.40
CA PRO A 53 -5.53 1.74 2.56
C PRO A 53 -5.68 3.15 3.13
N ALA A 54 -4.59 3.94 3.17
CA ALA A 54 -4.63 5.31 3.65
C ALA A 54 -5.55 6.19 2.81
N LEU A 55 -5.47 6.10 1.48
CA LEU A 55 -6.36 6.81 0.57
C LEU A 55 -7.81 6.35 0.71
N LEU A 56 -8.06 5.05 0.67
CA LEU A 56 -9.42 4.51 0.77
C LEU A 56 -10.08 4.88 2.10
N TYR A 57 -9.32 4.89 3.20
CA TYR A 57 -9.84 5.27 4.52
C TYR A 57 -10.45 6.68 4.53
N VAL A 58 -9.85 7.63 3.80
CA VAL A 58 -10.33 9.01 3.71
C VAL A 58 -11.36 9.23 2.61
N VAL A 59 -11.32 8.45 1.53
CA VAL A 59 -12.28 8.54 0.42
C VAL A 59 -13.61 7.87 0.76
N ILE A 60 -13.59 6.72 1.46
CA ILE A 60 -14.79 5.96 1.82
C ILE A 60 -15.90 6.85 2.43
N PRO A 61 -15.62 7.71 3.43
CA PRO A 61 -16.61 8.62 3.99
C PRO A 61 -17.25 9.60 3.00
N GLU A 62 -16.54 9.97 1.92
CA GLU A 62 -17.01 10.93 0.92
C GLU A 62 -17.97 10.29 -0.10
N VAL A 63 -17.86 8.97 -0.31
CA VAL A 63 -18.64 8.21 -1.31
C VAL A 63 -19.67 7.27 -0.68
N SER A 64 -19.83 7.28 0.65
CA SER A 64 -20.70 6.33 1.35
C SER A 64 -21.61 7.00 2.38
N LYS A 65 -22.79 6.40 2.59
CA LYS A 65 -23.75 6.87 3.59
C LYS A 65 -23.23 6.56 5.00
N PRO A 66 -23.38 7.47 5.98
CA PRO A 66 -22.89 7.27 7.36
C PRO A 66 -23.38 5.97 8.03
N ASN A 67 -24.59 5.51 7.69
CA ASN A 67 -25.17 4.30 8.27
C ASN A 67 -24.74 2.98 7.59
N SER A 68 -24.00 3.07 6.48
CA SER A 68 -23.55 1.89 5.72
C SER A 68 -22.43 1.12 6.45
N SER A 69 -22.33 -0.19 6.18
CA SER A 69 -21.21 -1.01 6.66
C SER A 69 -19.86 -0.47 6.18
N LEU A 70 -19.82 0.04 4.94
CA LEU A 70 -18.61 0.60 4.33
C LEU A 70 -18.10 1.82 5.11
N PHE A 71 -18.99 2.70 5.55
CA PHE A 71 -18.63 3.85 6.39
C PHE A 71 -18.19 3.44 7.82
N LYS A 72 -18.99 2.60 8.48
CA LYS A 72 -18.77 2.19 9.88
C LYS A 72 -17.49 1.37 10.04
N ASN A 73 -17.22 0.47 9.09
CA ASN A 73 -16.08 -0.43 9.09
C ASN A 73 -14.99 0.02 8.09
N ARG A 74 -14.89 1.33 7.83
CA ARG A 74 -14.02 1.88 6.77
C ARG A 74 -12.55 1.47 6.87
N LEU A 75 -12.03 1.22 8.08
CA LEU A 75 -10.67 0.70 8.25
C LEU A 75 -10.52 -0.68 7.63
N TYR A 76 -11.39 -1.61 8.02
CA TYR A 76 -11.39 -2.97 7.49
C TYR A 76 -11.64 -3.00 5.98
N TRP A 77 -12.58 -2.20 5.50
CA TRP A 77 -12.85 -2.10 4.07
C TRP A 77 -11.68 -1.50 3.29
N SER A 78 -11.04 -0.44 3.81
CA SER A 78 -9.87 0.16 3.16
C SER A 78 -8.73 -0.86 3.02
N VAL A 79 -8.43 -1.61 4.08
CA VAL A 79 -7.38 -2.64 4.07
C VAL A 79 -7.78 -3.80 3.16
N GLY A 80 -8.99 -4.31 3.29
CA GLY A 80 -9.48 -5.45 2.50
C GLY A 80 -9.47 -5.16 1.01
N ILE A 81 -10.05 -4.04 0.58
CA ILE A 81 -10.10 -3.65 -0.83
C ILE A 81 -8.68 -3.48 -1.38
N SER A 82 -7.78 -2.81 -0.65
CA SER A 82 -6.41 -2.61 -1.10
C SER A 82 -5.62 -3.91 -1.23
N ILE A 83 -5.63 -4.77 -0.21
CA ILE A 83 -4.93 -6.04 -0.26
C ILE A 83 -5.49 -6.91 -1.38
N SER A 84 -6.82 -7.02 -1.51
CA SER A 84 -7.43 -7.81 -2.58
C SER A 84 -7.03 -7.29 -3.96
N GLY A 85 -7.01 -5.96 -4.17
CA GLY A 85 -6.59 -5.37 -5.44
C GLY A 85 -5.11 -5.63 -5.77
N LEU A 86 -4.23 -5.47 -4.78
CA LEU A 86 -2.79 -5.68 -4.94
C LEU A 86 -2.44 -7.16 -5.17
N ILE A 87 -3.04 -8.07 -4.39
CA ILE A 87 -2.84 -9.51 -4.60
C ILE A 87 -3.42 -9.93 -5.96
N ALA A 88 -4.60 -9.44 -6.34
CA ALA A 88 -5.15 -9.72 -7.67
C ALA A 88 -4.22 -9.23 -8.79
N ASN A 89 -3.60 -8.05 -8.62
CA ASN A 89 -2.61 -7.55 -9.56
C ASN A 89 -1.42 -8.51 -9.71
N GLU A 90 -0.93 -9.08 -8.61
CA GLU A 90 0.13 -10.10 -8.67
C GLU A 90 -0.31 -11.36 -9.43
N PHE A 91 -1.52 -11.87 -9.18
CA PHE A 91 -2.04 -13.02 -9.93
C PHE A 91 -2.23 -12.73 -11.43
N ILE A 92 -2.58 -11.49 -11.80
CA ILE A 92 -2.71 -11.09 -13.21
C ILE A 92 -1.38 -11.19 -13.96
N THR A 93 -0.24 -11.01 -13.28
CA THR A 93 1.08 -11.12 -13.92
C THR A 93 1.37 -12.53 -14.46
N ILE A 94 0.79 -13.57 -13.84
CA ILE A 94 0.86 -14.96 -14.33
C ILE A 94 0.29 -15.07 -15.75
N PHE A 95 -0.78 -14.33 -16.02
CA PHE A 95 -1.51 -14.37 -17.29
C PHE A 95 -1.05 -13.29 -18.29
N THR A 96 -0.12 -12.42 -17.90
CA THR A 96 0.32 -11.28 -18.71
C THR A 96 1.85 -11.26 -18.89
N PRO A 97 2.39 -12.10 -19.79
CA PRO A 97 3.82 -12.19 -20.04
C PRO A 97 4.42 -10.82 -20.39
N GLY A 98 5.55 -10.48 -19.78
CA GLY A 98 6.29 -9.24 -20.04
C GLY A 98 5.84 -8.02 -19.22
N ARG A 99 4.80 -8.12 -18.38
CA ARG A 99 4.39 -7.03 -17.46
C ARG A 99 4.83 -7.22 -16.01
N GLY A 100 5.40 -8.36 -15.67
CA GLY A 100 5.86 -8.71 -14.32
C GLY A 100 6.08 -10.21 -14.19
N VAL A 101 6.52 -10.63 -13.01
CA VAL A 101 6.63 -12.04 -12.63
C VAL A 101 5.95 -12.18 -11.28
N PHE A 102 5.06 -13.15 -11.16
CA PHE A 102 4.41 -13.45 -9.90
C PHE A 102 5.45 -13.80 -8.83
N ASP A 103 5.41 -13.09 -7.70
CA ASP A 103 6.29 -13.31 -6.56
C ASP A 103 5.49 -13.40 -5.25
N TRP A 104 5.70 -14.49 -4.51
CA TRP A 104 5.11 -14.66 -3.18
C TRP A 104 5.62 -13.63 -2.17
N ASN A 105 6.85 -13.14 -2.36
CA ASN A 105 7.44 -12.09 -1.53
C ASN A 105 6.67 -10.77 -1.69
N ASP A 106 6.18 -10.49 -2.90
CA ASP A 106 5.37 -9.29 -3.18
C ASP A 106 4.01 -9.33 -2.46
N ILE A 107 3.38 -10.51 -2.41
CA ILE A 107 2.18 -10.75 -1.60
C ILE A 107 2.47 -10.55 -0.11
N LEU A 108 3.57 -11.12 0.40
CA LEU A 108 3.96 -10.98 1.80
C LEU A 108 4.17 -9.51 2.18
N TRP A 109 4.93 -8.77 1.39
CA TRP A 109 5.24 -7.37 1.67
C TRP A 109 4.05 -6.43 1.49
N THR A 110 3.11 -6.78 0.60
CA THR A 110 1.79 -6.13 0.53
C THR A 110 1.03 -6.26 1.86
N ILE A 111 0.97 -7.47 2.43
CA ILE A 111 0.30 -7.74 3.71
C ILE A 111 1.02 -7.01 4.85
N ILE A 112 2.35 -7.02 4.89
CA ILE A 112 3.15 -6.30 5.89
C ILE A 112 2.87 -4.79 5.81
N GLY A 113 2.82 -4.21 4.60
CA GLY A 113 2.48 -2.80 4.40
C GLY A 113 1.10 -2.43 4.96
N ALA A 114 0.09 -3.25 4.67
CA ALA A 114 -1.26 -3.03 5.19
C ALA A 114 -1.35 -3.21 6.72
N GLY A 115 -0.57 -4.15 7.27
CA GLY A 115 -0.39 -4.31 8.71
C GLY A 115 0.20 -3.05 9.35
N LEU A 116 1.26 -2.49 8.75
CA LEU A 116 1.89 -1.26 9.21
C LEU A 116 0.92 -0.06 9.17
N PHE A 117 0.11 0.06 8.12
CA PHE A 117 -0.96 1.06 8.06
C PHE A 117 -1.95 0.91 9.22
N THR A 118 -2.39 -0.32 9.51
CA THR A 118 -3.33 -0.61 10.59
C THR A 118 -2.76 -0.23 11.96
N LEU A 119 -1.49 -0.55 12.21
CA LEU A 119 -0.77 -0.16 13.44
C LEU A 119 -0.64 1.36 13.56
N THR A 120 -0.28 2.02 12.46
CA THR A 120 -0.17 3.48 12.38
C THR A 120 -1.51 4.15 12.70
N HIS A 121 -2.59 3.66 12.11
CA HIS A 121 -3.95 4.10 12.40
C HIS A 121 -4.30 3.94 13.89
N LYS A 122 -4.04 2.77 14.48
CA LYS A 122 -4.31 2.50 15.91
C LYS A 122 -3.55 3.47 16.82
N LYS A 123 -2.28 3.76 16.51
CA LYS A 123 -1.48 4.73 17.27
C LYS A 123 -2.09 6.13 17.22
N PHE A 124 -2.45 6.62 16.03
CA PHE A 124 -3.09 7.94 15.89
C PHE A 124 -4.47 8.01 16.55
N SER A 125 -5.23 6.92 16.56
CA SER A 125 -6.54 6.85 17.21
C SER A 125 -6.45 6.82 18.74
N ASN A 126 -5.39 6.23 19.32
CA ASN A 126 -5.21 6.09 20.77
C ASN A 126 -4.52 7.28 21.46
N THR A 127 -3.85 8.16 20.71
CA THR A 127 -3.11 9.31 21.27
C THR A 127 -3.98 10.57 21.40
N THR A 128 -5.31 10.41 21.37
CA THR A 128 -6.31 11.49 21.48
C THR A 128 -7.56 10.95 22.15
#